data_AF-A0A151TVX1-F1
#
_entry.id   AF-A0A151TVX1-F1
#
_cell.length_a   1.000
_cell.length_b   1.000
_cell.length_c   1.000
_cell.angle_alpha   90.00
_cell.angle_beta   90.00
_cell.angle_gamma   90.00
#
_symmetry.space_group_name_H-M   'P 1'
#
loop_
_entity.id
_entity.type
_entity.pdbx_description
1 polymer ?
#
loop_
_entity_poly.entity_id
_entity_poly.type
_entity_poly.pdbx_seq_one_letter_code
_entity_poly.pdbx_strand_id
1 'polypeptide(L)'
;MDTSNPAAFVNAELLHFYVGRRVRALMQVIRSDGGIVIGKSTDEKQLVVKGSPPPAPLTTFVEVFGIVNNDKSISPEIWTNFGDAVGIVFPSHSSC
;
A
#
# COMPACT_ATOMS: atom_id res chain seq x y z
N MET A 1 9.76 -15.37 18.10
CA MET A 1 8.68 -14.61 17.43
C MET A 1 9.27 -13.25 17.09
N ASP A 2 9.65 -13.05 15.83
CA ASP A 2 10.36 -11.87 15.33
C ASP A 2 9.42 -10.67 15.21
N THR A 3 9.13 -10.03 16.34
CA THR A 3 8.32 -8.80 16.42
C THR A 3 9.20 -7.55 16.33
N SER A 4 10.39 -7.62 15.70
CA SER A 4 11.43 -6.59 15.86
C SER A 4 11.31 -5.37 14.93
N ASN A 5 10.21 -5.21 14.19
CA ASN A 5 9.99 -4.00 13.39
C ASN A 5 8.50 -3.62 13.43
N PRO A 6 8.05 -2.83 14.42
CA PRO A 6 6.72 -2.23 14.36
C PRO A 6 6.75 -1.24 13.21
N ALA A 7 6.29 -1.67 12.04
CA ALA A 7 6.08 -0.77 10.93
C ALA A 7 5.05 0.28 11.37
N ALA A 8 5.49 1.52 11.51
CA ALA A 8 4.64 2.60 11.99
C ALA A 8 3.48 2.78 11.02
N PHE A 9 2.26 2.83 11.57
CA PHE A 9 1.09 3.14 10.76
C PHE A 9 1.07 4.64 10.48
N VAL A 10 1.14 5.04 9.21
CA VAL A 10 1.24 6.43 8.79
C VAL A 10 0.18 6.78 7.76
N ASN A 11 -0.28 8.03 7.81
CA ASN A 11 -1.21 8.60 6.84
C ASN A 11 -0.45 9.47 5.82
N ALA A 12 -1.14 9.90 4.75
CA ALA A 12 -0.63 10.85 3.76
C ALA A 12 -0.06 12.16 4.34
N GLU A 13 -0.58 12.65 5.47
CA GLU A 13 0.03 13.79 6.16
C GLU A 13 1.35 13.40 6.85
N LEU A 14 1.39 12.24 7.52
CA LEU A 14 2.55 11.81 8.30
C LEU A 14 3.72 11.34 7.42
N LEU A 15 3.43 10.97 6.18
CA LEU A 15 4.36 10.48 5.18
C LEU A 15 5.67 11.31 5.10
N HIS A 16 5.58 12.65 5.12
CA HIS A 16 6.76 13.53 5.10
C HIS A 16 7.68 13.43 6.34
N PHE A 17 7.19 12.97 7.49
CA PHE A 17 8.00 12.74 8.69
C PHE A 17 8.75 11.40 8.65
N TYR A 18 8.31 10.47 7.81
CA TYR A 18 8.85 9.11 7.73
C TYR A 18 9.62 8.83 6.43
N VAL A 19 10.02 9.87 5.70
CA VAL A 19 10.87 9.74 4.50
C VAL A 19 12.14 8.94 4.82
N GLY A 20 12.39 7.89 4.03
CA GLY A 20 13.50 6.96 4.23
C GLY A 20 13.27 5.87 5.29
N ARG A 21 12.07 5.77 5.87
CA ARG A 21 11.71 4.71 6.83
C ARG A 21 10.64 3.77 6.27
N ARG A 22 10.62 2.55 6.82
CA ARG A 22 9.57 1.54 6.58
C ARG A 22 8.33 1.86 7.39
N VAL A 23 7.19 1.92 6.71
CA VAL A 23 5.89 2.31 7.26
C VAL A 23 4.78 1.42 6.70
N ARG A 24 3.65 1.34 7.42
CA ARG A 24 2.38 0.81 6.92
C ARG A 24 1.43 1.97 6.71
N ALA A 25 0.84 2.09 5.53
CA ALA A 25 -0.16 3.11 5.25
C ALA A 25 -1.40 2.44 4.70
N LEU A 26 -2.54 2.61 5.38
CA LEU A 26 -3.83 2.25 4.82
C LEU A 26 -4.29 3.39 3.90
N MET A 27 -4.68 3.01 2.70
CA MET A 27 -5.20 3.94 1.73
C MET A 27 -6.38 3.33 0.99
N GLN A 28 -7.31 4.19 0.62
CA GLN A 28 -8.38 3.86 -0.30
C GLN A 28 -7.87 4.04 -1.73
N VAL A 29 -7.92 3.00 -2.55
CA VAL A 29 -7.49 3.10 -3.97
C VAL A 29 -8.50 3.95 -4.73
N ILE A 30 -8.06 5.10 -5.26
CA ILE A 30 -8.87 5.93 -6.16
C ILE A 30 -8.62 5.55 -7.61
N ARG A 31 -7.34 5.36 -7.96
CA ARG A 31 -6.90 5.06 -9.32
C ARG A 31 -5.67 4.17 -9.29
N SER A 32 -5.62 3.18 -10.17
CA SER A 32 -4.41 2.40 -10.44
C SER A 32 -4.03 2.57 -11.91
N ASP A 33 -2.78 2.91 -12.17
CA ASP A 33 -2.23 3.18 -13.50
C ASP A 33 -0.91 2.38 -13.65
N GLY A 34 -1.00 1.17 -14.20
CA GLY A 34 0.12 0.37 -14.77
C GLY A 34 1.46 0.24 -14.01
N GLY A 35 1.55 0.61 -12.73
CA GLY A 35 2.82 0.79 -11.99
C GLY A 35 2.82 1.93 -10.98
N ILE A 36 1.74 2.72 -10.93
CA ILE A 36 1.49 3.76 -9.96
C ILE A 36 0.05 3.60 -9.47
N VAL A 37 -0.13 3.56 -8.16
CA VAL A 37 -1.47 3.56 -7.54
C VAL A 37 -1.64 4.86 -6.79
N ILE A 38 -2.72 5.56 -7.09
CA ILE A 38 -3.14 6.77 -6.39
C ILE A 38 -4.21 6.36 -5.39
N GLY A 39 -3.90 6.58 -4.11
CA GLY A 39 -4.82 6.32 -3.02
C GLY A 39 -5.12 7.56 -2.20
N LYS A 40 -6.18 7.50 -1.40
CA LYS A 40 -6.57 8.50 -0.39
C LYS A 40 -6.38 7.89 0.99
N SER A 41 -5.61 8.51 1.87
CA SER A 41 -5.55 8.08 3.27
C SER A 41 -6.86 8.40 3.99
N THR A 42 -7.00 7.86 5.20
CA THR A 42 -8.07 8.20 6.16
C THR A 42 -8.16 9.69 6.50
N ASP A 43 -7.08 10.44 6.33
CA ASP A 43 -7.01 11.90 6.50
C ASP A 43 -7.55 12.69 5.28
N GLU A 44 -8.21 12.02 4.35
CA GLU A 44 -8.67 12.57 3.08
C GLU A 44 -7.61 13.11 2.11
N LYS A 45 -6.33 13.02 2.48
CA LYS A 45 -5.21 13.40 1.62
C LYS A 45 -4.84 12.30 0.64
N GLN A 46 -4.50 12.71 -0.58
CA GLN A 46 -4.03 11.82 -1.63
C GLN A 46 -2.56 11.46 -1.41
N LEU A 47 -2.22 10.19 -1.62
CA LEU A 47 -0.85 9.69 -1.69
C LEU A 47 -0.65 8.85 -2.95
N VAL A 48 0.59 8.79 -3.38
CA VAL A 48 1.02 8.06 -4.56
C VAL A 48 1.88 6.89 -4.11
N VAL A 49 1.48 5.70 -4.52
CA VAL A 49 2.23 4.48 -4.28
C VAL A 49 2.86 4.06 -5.59
N LYS A 50 4.17 4.25 -5.68
CA LYS A 50 4.97 3.91 -6.86
C LYS A 50 5.39 2.45 -6.76
N GLY A 51 4.56 1.57 -7.30
CA GLY A 51 4.88 0.17 -7.43
C GLY A 51 3.86 -0.55 -8.26
N SER A 52 4.27 -1.69 -8.78
CA SER A 52 3.40 -2.58 -9.53
C SER A 52 2.31 -3.10 -8.58
N PRO A 53 1.02 -2.79 -8.82
CA PRO A 53 -0.03 -3.44 -8.07
C PRO A 53 0.05 -4.95 -8.30
N PRO A 54 -0.32 -5.78 -7.32
CA PRO A 54 -0.42 -7.21 -7.54
C PRO A 54 -1.37 -7.50 -8.72
N PRO A 55 -1.21 -8.64 -9.41
CA PRO A 55 -2.10 -9.04 -10.50
C PRO A 55 -3.55 -9.29 -10.04
N ALA A 56 -3.80 -9.32 -8.72
CA ALA A 56 -5.13 -9.37 -8.13
C ALA A 56 -5.78 -7.98 -8.12
N PRO A 57 -7.11 -7.88 -8.32
CA PRO A 57 -7.83 -6.62 -8.21
C PRO A 57 -7.63 -6.03 -6.81
N LEU A 58 -7.15 -4.78 -6.76
CA LEU A 58 -7.06 -4.02 -5.53
C LEU A 58 -8.47 -3.77 -4.98
N THR A 59 -8.65 -3.95 -3.67
CA THR A 59 -9.91 -3.63 -2.98
C THR A 59 -10.06 -2.13 -2.77
N THR A 60 -11.23 -1.68 -2.29
CA THR A 60 -11.45 -0.28 -1.95
C THR A 60 -10.40 0.22 -0.96
N PHE A 61 -10.14 -0.53 0.11
CA PHE A 61 -9.10 -0.24 1.10
C PHE A 61 -7.95 -1.23 1.02
N VAL A 62 -6.73 -0.71 0.94
CA VAL A 62 -5.51 -1.51 0.83
C VAL A 62 -4.47 -0.96 1.79
N GLU A 63 -3.90 -1.84 2.60
CA GLU A 63 -2.74 -1.53 3.43
C GLU A 63 -1.48 -1.74 2.59
N VAL A 64 -0.69 -0.68 2.48
CA VAL A 64 0.59 -0.68 1.80
C VAL A 64 1.68 -0.67 2.85
N PHE A 65 2.48 -1.71 2.88
CA PHE A 65 3.72 -1.73 3.64
C PHE A 65 4.87 -1.42 2.70
N GLY A 66 5.68 -0.42 3.04
CA GLY A 66 6.73 0.05 2.15
C GLY A 66 7.62 1.11 2.75
N ILE A 67 8.53 1.61 1.92
CA ILE A 67 9.46 2.68 2.30
C ILE A 67 8.95 3.99 1.72
N VAL A 68 8.90 5.03 2.56
CA VAL A 68 8.58 6.36 2.07
C VAL A 68 9.74 6.90 1.25
N ASN A 69 9.49 7.21 -0.02
CA ASN A 69 10.45 7.85 -0.90
C ASN A 69 10.34 9.39 -0.84
N ASN A 70 9.13 9.93 -0.72
CA ASN A 70 8.88 11.38 -0.71
C ASN A 70 7.62 11.73 0.11
N ASP A 71 7.34 13.03 0.30
CA ASP A 71 6.20 13.56 1.08
C ASP A 71 4.83 12.98 0.69
N LYS A 72 4.68 12.55 -0.56
CA LYS A 72 3.47 11.92 -1.10
C LYS A 72 3.77 10.63 -1.87
N SER A 73 4.97 10.06 -1.73
CA SER A 73 5.39 8.89 -2.50
C SER A 73 5.87 7.76 -1.61
N ILE A 74 5.21 6.60 -1.69
CA ILE A 74 5.64 5.36 -1.05
C ILE A 74 6.05 4.35 -2.11
N SER A 75 7.13 3.64 -1.85
CA SER A 75 7.46 2.43 -2.58
C SER A 75 6.90 1.23 -1.80
N PRO A 76 5.85 0.58 -2.32
CA PRO A 76 5.25 -0.57 -1.69
C PRO A 76 6.22 -1.76 -1.79
N GLU A 77 6.50 -2.39 -0.65
CA GLU A 77 7.15 -3.70 -0.60
C GLU A 77 6.10 -4.81 -0.57
N ILE A 78 5.02 -4.61 0.21
CA ILE A 78 3.94 -5.59 0.40
C ILE A 78 2.58 -4.87 0.30
N TRP A 79 1.66 -5.47 -0.44
CA TRP A 79 0.28 -5.02 -0.56
C TRP A 79 -0.65 -5.98 0.18
N THR A 80 -1.38 -5.48 1.16
CA THR A 80 -2.37 -6.25 1.93
C THR A 80 -3.75 -5.68 1.64
N ASN A 81 -4.57 -6.42 0.90
CA ASN A 81 -5.95 -6.04 0.67
C ASN A 81 -6.75 -6.30 1.95
N PHE A 82 -7.32 -5.25 2.54
CA PHE A 82 -8.15 -5.42 3.74
C PHE A 82 -9.51 -6.05 3.43
N GLY A 83 -9.87 -6.16 2.13
CA GLY A 83 -11.13 -6.75 1.68
C GLY A 83 -12.32 -5.79 1.83
N ASP A 84 -13.38 -6.06 1.07
CA ASP A 84 -14.76 -5.74 1.51
C ASP A 84 -15.38 -6.98 2.20
N ALA A 85 -14.91 -8.18 1.84
CA ALA A 85 -15.05 -9.43 2.60
C ALA A 85 -13.84 -10.33 2.30
N VAL A 86 -13.30 -10.98 3.33
CA VAL A 86 -12.27 -12.01 3.21
C VAL A 86 -12.81 -13.19 2.41
N GLY A 87 -12.21 -13.45 1.25
CA GLY A 87 -12.50 -14.65 0.49
C GLY A 87 -12.68 -14.36 -0.99
N ILE A 88 -11.56 -14.23 -1.69
CA ILE A 88 -11.39 -14.83 -3.02
C ILE A 88 -9.88 -15.06 -3.16
N VAL A 89 -9.48 -16.30 -2.95
CA VAL A 89 -8.24 -16.86 -3.47
C VAL A 89 -8.40 -16.92 -4.99
N PHE A 90 -7.44 -16.45 -5.78
CA PHE A 90 -7.25 -17.05 -7.10
C PHE A 90 -5.76 -17.22 -7.43
N PRO A 91 -5.39 -18.39 -7.99
CA PRO A 91 -4.01 -18.79 -8.25
C PRO A 91 -3.57 -18.27 -9.62
N SER A 92 -2.29 -17.96 -9.78
CA SER A 92 -1.65 -17.87 -11.10
C SER A 92 -0.14 -18.03 -10.95
N HIS A 93 0.30 -19.28 -10.72
CA HIS A 93 1.61 -19.70 -11.19
C HIS A 93 1.37 -20.53 -12.45
N SER A 94 1.27 -19.86 -13.60
CA SER A 94 1.52 -20.51 -14.89
C SER A 94 3.02 -20.49 -15.13
N SER A 95 3.66 -21.65 -15.01
CA SER A 95 4.91 -21.98 -15.71
C SER A 95 5.14 -23.49 -15.61
N CYS A 96 4.74 -24.21 -16.66
CA CYS A 96 5.48 -25.26 -17.38
C CYS A 96 4.56 -25.90 -18.43
#